data_AF-A0A7L5I0A7-F1
#
_entry.id   AF-A0A7L5I0A7-F1
#
_cell.length_a   1.000
_cell.length_b   1.000
_cell.length_c   1.000
_cell.angle_alpha   90.00
_cell.angle_beta   90.00
_cell.angle_gamma   90.00
#
_symmetry.space_group_name_H-M   'P 1'
#
loop_
_entity.id
_entity.type
_entity.pdbx_description
1 polymer ?
#
loop_
_entity_poly.entity_id
_entity_poly.type
_entity_poly.pdbx_seq_one_letter_code
_entity_poly.pdbx_strand_id
1 'polypeptide(L)' 'MNYDEFENKLKSISLSKKDFSEMVKMSYTGVTNWRQTNSIPGWVNSWLINYEKAKVLDEISKSIKPFIR' A
#
# COMPACT_ATOMS: atom_id res chain seq x y z
N MET A 1 -8.86 0.36 10.29
CA MET A 1 -7.93 -0.68 9.84
C MET A 1 -7.23 -1.23 11.06
N ASN A 2 -7.38 -2.52 11.33
CA ASN A 2 -6.55 -3.25 12.30
C ASN A 2 -5.26 -3.76 11.62
N TYR A 3 -4.35 -4.33 12.40
CA TYR A 3 -3.06 -4.81 11.88
C TYR A 3 -3.17 -5.97 10.88
N ASP A 4 -4.11 -6.89 11.09
CA ASP A 4 -4.31 -8.01 10.17
C ASP A 4 -4.89 -7.54 8.83
N GLU A 5 -5.82 -6.57 8.86
CA GLU A 5 -6.33 -5.89 7.67
C GLU A 5 -5.22 -5.18 6.89
N PHE A 6 -4.30 -4.50 7.60
CA PHE A 6 -3.14 -3.86 7.00
C PHE A 6 -2.22 -4.88 6.31
N GLU A 7 -1.85 -5.97 6.99
CA GLU A 7 -0.99 -6.99 6.40
C GLU A 7 -1.64 -7.69 5.21
N ASN A 8 -2.92 -8.01 5.31
CA ASN A 8 -3.66 -8.65 4.22
C ASN A 8 -3.77 -7.72 3.01
N LYS A 9 -3.99 -6.42 3.23
CA LYS A 9 -4.05 -5.42 2.15
C LYS A 9 -2.70 -5.25 1.45
N LEU A 10 -1.60 -5.20 2.20
CA LEU A 10 -0.26 -5.17 1.64
C LEU A 10 0.03 -6.41 0.76
N LYS A 11 -0.35 -7.61 1.23
CA LYS A 11 -0.21 -8.84 0.46
C LYS A 11 -1.04 -8.81 -0.83
N SER A 12 -2.29 -8.34 -0.77
CA SER A 12 -3.18 -8.31 -1.94
C SER A 12 -2.68 -7.40 -3.06
N ILE A 13 -1.96 -6.33 -2.72
CA ILE A 13 -1.37 -5.40 -3.69
C ILE A 13 0.10 -5.70 -4.01
N SER A 14 0.64 -6.82 -3.49
CA SER A 14 2.04 -7.25 -3.64
C SER A 14 3.07 -6.21 -3.15
N LEU A 15 2.77 -5.54 -2.04
CA LEU A 15 3.64 -4.55 -1.42
C LEU A 15 4.20 -5.13 -0.11
N SER A 16 5.52 -5.09 0.10
CA SER A 16 6.08 -5.48 1.39
C SER A 16 5.97 -4.35 2.42
N LYS A 17 6.06 -4.68 3.72
CA LYS A 17 6.14 -3.67 4.79
C LYS A 17 7.36 -2.75 4.62
N LYS A 18 8.46 -3.27 4.06
CA LYS A 18 9.68 -2.52 3.77
C LYS A 18 9.41 -1.50 2.66
N ASP A 19 8.88 -1.94 1.53
CA ASP A 19 8.54 -1.06 0.41
C ASP A 19 7.54 0.01 0.83
N PHE A 20 6.50 -0.38 1.58
CA PHE A 20 5.55 0.55 2.14
C PHE A 20 6.23 1.61 3.01
N SER A 21 7.12 1.20 3.94
CA SER A 21 7.83 2.11 4.83
C SER A 21 8.71 3.11 4.06
N GLU A 22 9.36 2.67 2.99
CA GLU A 22 10.17 3.52 2.12
C GLU A 22 9.29 4.52 1.35
N MET A 23 8.16 4.08 0.81
CA MET A 23 7.22 4.93 0.07
C MET A 23 6.62 6.05 0.92
N VAL A 24 6.26 5.75 2.18
CA VAL A 24 5.68 6.75 3.11
C VAL A 24 6.74 7.48 3.93
N LYS A 25 8.04 7.23 3.67
CA LYS A 25 9.18 7.81 4.38
C LYS A 25 9.12 7.63 5.90
N MET A 26 8.72 6.43 6.33
CA MET A 26 8.74 6.02 7.73
C MET A 26 9.81 4.98 7.98
N SER A 27 10.28 4.87 9.22
CA SER A 27 11.17 3.76 9.58
C SER A 27 10.42 2.42 9.49
N TYR A 28 11.09 1.41 8.96
CA TYR A 28 10.56 0.04 8.94
C TYR A 28 10.14 -0.43 10.33
N THR A 29 10.95 -0.11 11.35
CA THR A 29 10.67 -0.41 12.76
C THR A 29 9.40 0.29 13.25
N GLY A 30 9.17 1.54 12.85
CA GLY A 30 7.96 2.29 13.18
C GLY A 30 6.71 1.63 12.61
N VAL A 31 6.76 1.15 11.36
CA VAL A 31 5.66 0.41 10.72
C VAL A 31 5.42 -0.94 11.41
N THR A 32 6.47 -1.69 11.75
CA THR A 32 6.29 -3.00 12.42
C THR A 32 5.78 -2.88 13.86
N ASN A 33 6.08 -1.76 14.53
CA ASN A 33 5.61 -1.50 15.90
C ASN A 33 4.09 -1.31 15.98
N TRP A 34 3.40 -1.02 14.87
CA TRP A 34 1.93 -0.94 14.84
C TRP A 34 1.25 -2.24 15.29
N ARG A 35 1.92 -3.38 15.16
CA ARG A 35 1.43 -4.67 15.70
C ARG A 35 1.39 -4.67 17.22
N GLN A 36 2.40 -4.09 17.86
CA GLN A 36 2.56 -4.09 19.31
C GLN A 36 1.70 -3.02 19.96
N THR A 37 1.59 -1.85 19.32
CA THR A 37 0.79 -0.72 19.83
C THR A 37 -0.68 -0.81 19.46
N ASN A 38 -1.05 -1.74 18.57
CA ASN A 38 -2.36 -1.84 17.93
C ASN A 38 -2.87 -0.48 17.40
N SER A 39 -1.93 0.35 16.95
CA SER A 39 -2.18 1.74 16.57
C SER A 39 -1.62 1.99 15.18
N ILE A 40 -2.52 1.95 14.20
CA ILE A 40 -2.23 2.29 12.81
C ILE A 40 -2.71 3.70 12.55
N PRO A 41 -1.89 4.59 11.98
CA PRO A 41 -2.33 5.93 11.61
C PRO A 41 -3.52 5.88 10.63
N GLY A 42 -4.55 6.69 10.88
CA GLY A 42 -5.79 6.66 10.09
C GLY A 42 -5.60 6.88 8.57
N TRP A 43 -4.56 7.62 8.18
CA TRP A 43 -4.24 7.90 6.78
C TRP A 43 -3.75 6.67 6.00
N VAL A 44 -3.27 5.62 6.69
CA VAL A 44 -2.73 4.40 6.05
C VAL A 44 -3.79 3.73 5.17
N ASN A 45 -5.04 3.71 5.64
CA ASN A 45 -6.14 3.13 4.89
C ASN A 45 -6.38 3.87 3.56
N SER A 46 -6.49 5.20 3.62
CA SER A 46 -6.67 6.02 2.40
C SER A 46 -5.49 5.90 1.44
N TRP A 47 -4.27 5.82 1.98
CA TRP A 47 -3.06 5.68 1.17
C TRP A 47 -3.07 4.35 0.40
N LEU A 48 -3.37 3.23 1.07
CA LEU A 48 -3.42 1.91 0.45
C LEU A 48 -4.52 1.80 -0.61
N ILE A 49 -5.71 2.37 -0.35
CA ILE A 49 -6.80 2.40 -1.34
C ILE A 49 -6.39 3.18 -2.60
N ASN A 50 -5.74 4.34 -2.43
CA ASN A 50 -5.31 5.15 -3.57
C ASN A 50 -4.16 4.51 -4.33
N TYR A 51 -3.22 3.88 -3.63
CA TYR A 51 -2.13 3.12 -4.24
C TYR A 51 -2.65 1.98 -5.11
N GLU A 52 -3.61 1.20 -4.60
CA GLU A 52 -4.24 0.10 -5.36
C GLU A 52 -4.93 0.61 -6.63
N LYS A 53 -5.70 1.69 -6.52
CA LYS A 53 -6.36 2.32 -7.68
C LYS A 53 -5.36 2.82 -8.71
N ALA A 54 -4.27 3.45 -8.27
CA ALA A 54 -3.21 3.93 -9.17
C ALA A 54 -2.53 2.76 -9.89
N LYS A 55 -2.23 1.67 -9.19
CA LYS A 55 -1.64 0.46 -9.78
C LYS A 55 -2.53 -0.16 -10.87
N VAL A 56 -3.84 -0.26 -10.60
CA VAL A 56 -4.81 -0.74 -11.60
C VAL A 56 -4.85 0.19 -12.82
N LEU A 57 -4.84 1.51 -12.60
CA LEU A 57 -4.82 2.47 -13.71
C LEU A 57 -3.54 2.36 -14.54
N ASP A 58 -2.38 2.18 -13.91
CA ASP A 58 -1.11 1.99 -14.60
C ASP A 58 -1.10 0.70 -15.44
N GLU A 59 -1.70 -0.38 -14.94
CA GLU A 59 -1.86 -1.63 -15.67
C GLU A 59 -2.78 -1.45 -16.88
N ILE A 60 -3.95 -0.83 -16.70
CA ILE A 60 -4.88 -0.50 -17.79
C ILE A 60 -4.18 0.38 -18.83
N SER A 61 -3.50 1.45 -18.39
CA SER A 61 -2.76 2.38 -19.26
C SER A 61 -1.73 1.66 -20.11
N LYS A 62 -0.96 0.74 -19.51
CA LYS A 62 -0.01 -0.11 -20.25
C LYS A 62 -0.70 -1.01 -21.27
N SER A 63 -1.84 -1.60 -20.93
CA SER A 63 -2.61 -2.47 -21.82
C SER A 63 -3.27 -1.71 -22.98
N ILE A 64 -3.71 -0.47 -22.79
CA ILE A 64 -4.35 0.34 -23.83
C ILE A 64 -3.35 1.11 -24.70
N LYS A 65 -2.14 1.38 -24.19
CA LYS A 65 -1.10 2.16 -24.89
C LYS A 65 -0.81 1.70 -26.33
N PRO A 66 -0.81 0.39 -26.66
CA PRO A 66 -0.62 -0.06 -28.05
C PRO A 66 -1.78 0.30 -28.99
N PHE A 67 -2.97 0.60 -28.45
CA PHE A 67 -4.20 0.87 -29.20
C PHE A 67 -4.53 2.36 -29.31
N ILE A 68 -3.89 3.19 -28.49
CA ILE A 68 -4.04 4.65 -28.52
C ILE A 68 -2.82 5.21 -29.26
N ARG A 69 -3.07 5.72 -30.48
CA ARG A 69 -2.08 6.31 -31.38
C ARG A 69 -1.86 7.79 -31.08
#